data_AF-A0A7S2MY35-F1
#
_entry.id   AF-A0A7S2MY35-F1
#
_cell.length_a   1.000
_cell.length_b   1.000
_cell.length_c   1.000
_cell.angle_alpha   90.00
_cell.angle_beta   90.00
_cell.angle_gamma   90.00
#
_symmetry.space_group_name_H-M   'P 1'
#
loop_
_entity.id
_entity.type
_entity.pdbx_description
1 polymer ?
#
loop_
_entity_poly.entity_id
_entity_poly.type
_entity_poly.pdbx_seq_one_letter_code
_entity_poly.pdbx_strand_id
1 'polypeptide(L)'
;FLFVKFRSVGYFWALVILLKGALMSFTTVILDTGVKQVAWLAAVFEVYLVCALVCRPWRSALAFLNDVAQHMALVFIVAIMPYFTSQADVDQDALAIFKAVICAVPFGLVIIAVGIL
;
A
#
# COMPACT_ATOMS: atom_id res chain seq x y z
N PHE A 1 -7.98 16.96 8.96
CA PHE A 1 -7.86 18.10 8.03
C PHE A 1 -7.80 17.69 6.54
N LEU A 2 -7.35 16.46 6.18
CA LEU A 2 -7.28 16.01 4.78
C LEU A 2 -8.66 15.74 4.11
N PHE A 3 -9.70 15.40 4.89
CA PHE A 3 -11.03 15.04 4.36
C PHE A 3 -11.81 16.18 3.69
N VAL A 4 -11.37 17.43 3.87
CA VAL A 4 -12.00 18.63 3.26
C VAL A 4 -11.61 18.80 1.77
N LYS A 5 -10.62 18.05 1.27
CA LYS A 5 -10.09 18.19 -0.10
C LYS A 5 -10.59 17.13 -1.10
N PHE A 6 -11.52 16.26 -0.69
CA PHE A 6 -12.16 15.29 -1.59
C PHE A 6 -13.17 15.96 -2.52
N ARG A 7 -13.34 15.40 -3.72
CA ARG A 7 -14.38 15.86 -4.66
C ARG A 7 -15.75 15.64 -4.00
N SER A 8 -16.70 16.56 -4.18
CA SER A 8 -18.01 16.55 -3.48
C SER A 8 -18.88 15.32 -3.79
N VAL A 9 -18.50 14.49 -4.75
CA VAL A 9 -19.18 13.24 -5.11
C VAL A 9 -18.65 12.04 -4.30
N GLY A 10 -17.75 12.26 -3.32
CA GLY A 10 -16.94 11.20 -2.73
C GLY A 10 -16.71 11.26 -1.22
N TYR A 11 -17.64 11.73 -0.41
CA TYR A 11 -17.48 11.79 1.06
C TYR A 11 -17.23 10.42 1.71
N PHE A 12 -17.75 9.34 1.11
CA PHE A 12 -17.50 7.97 1.58
C PHE A 12 -16.03 7.54 1.44
N TRP A 13 -15.24 8.20 0.59
CA TRP A 13 -13.80 7.92 0.47
C TRP A 13 -13.03 8.23 1.76
N ALA A 14 -13.55 9.12 2.60
CA ALA A 14 -13.00 9.35 3.93
C ALA A 14 -13.04 8.06 4.77
N LEU A 15 -14.18 7.36 4.74
CA LEU A 15 -14.36 6.08 5.44
C LEU A 15 -13.49 4.99 4.82
N VAL A 16 -13.38 4.94 3.48
CA VAL A 16 -12.51 3.97 2.78
C VAL A 16 -11.05 4.15 3.17
N ILE A 17 -10.56 5.39 3.24
CA ILE A 17 -9.17 5.70 3.63
C ILE A 17 -8.92 5.37 5.11
N LEU A 18 -9.89 5.66 5.99
CA LEU A 18 -9.80 5.28 7.40
C LEU A 18 -9.79 3.77 7.59
N LEU A 19 -10.68 3.06 6.91
CA LEU A 19 -10.76 1.60 6.96
C LEU A 19 -9.47 0.96 6.44
N LYS A 20 -8.94 1.45 5.31
CA LYS A 20 -7.61 1.08 4.81
C LYS A 20 -6.54 1.29 5.88
N GLY A 21 -6.49 2.48 6.48
CA GLY A 21 -5.52 2.80 7.53
C GLY A 21 -5.60 1.81 8.70
N ALA A 22 -6.81 1.50 9.17
CA ALA A 22 -7.03 0.53 10.22
C ALA A 22 -6.57 -0.89 9.81
N LEU A 23 -6.92 -1.35 8.61
CA LEU A 23 -6.50 -2.65 8.08
C LEU A 23 -4.97 -2.77 7.96
N MET A 24 -4.30 -1.68 7.61
CA MET A 24 -2.83 -1.63 7.53
C MET A 24 -2.18 -1.56 8.92
N SER A 25 -2.78 -0.87 9.89
CA SER A 25 -2.29 -0.81 11.26
C SER A 25 -2.47 -2.12 12.03
N PHE A 26 -3.55 -2.87 11.77
CA PHE A 26 -3.78 -4.17 12.41
C PHE A 26 -2.93 -5.31 11.85
N THR A 27 -2.13 -5.05 10.81
CA THR A 27 -1.24 -6.06 10.21
C THR A 27 -0.37 -6.76 11.23
N THR A 28 0.19 -6.03 12.20
CA THR A 28 1.06 -6.59 13.25
C THR A 28 0.31 -7.35 14.33
N VAL A 29 -1.00 -7.11 14.47
CA VAL A 29 -1.86 -7.79 15.46
C VAL A 29 -2.45 -9.06 14.87
N ILE A 30 -2.77 -9.06 13.58
CA ILE A 30 -3.45 -10.16 12.90
C ILE A 30 -2.47 -11.24 12.43
N LEU A 31 -1.21 -10.87 12.15
CA LEU A 31 -0.26 -11.75 11.44
C LEU A 31 1.04 -11.92 12.21
N ASP A 32 1.40 -13.17 12.44
CA ASP A 32 2.54 -13.55 13.29
C ASP A 32 3.89 -13.55 12.55
N THR A 33 3.87 -13.61 11.21
CA THR A 33 5.09 -13.73 10.40
C THR A 33 5.26 -12.51 9.50
N GLY A 34 6.48 -11.96 9.42
CA GLY A 34 6.78 -10.79 8.58
C GLY A 34 6.44 -10.99 7.11
N VAL A 35 6.57 -12.23 6.60
CA VAL A 35 6.13 -12.64 5.26
C VAL A 35 4.66 -12.32 5.01
N LYS A 36 3.78 -12.77 5.92
CA LYS A 36 2.34 -12.55 5.82
C LYS A 36 2.01 -11.07 5.99
N GLN A 37 2.71 -10.37 6.87
CA GLN A 37 2.53 -8.93 7.10
C GLN A 37 2.76 -8.12 5.82
N VAL A 38 3.86 -8.38 5.11
CA VAL A 38 4.17 -7.74 3.82
C VAL A 38 3.11 -8.06 2.76
N ALA A 39 2.71 -9.33 2.64
CA ALA A 39 1.71 -9.76 1.67
C ALA A 39 0.34 -9.10 1.92
N TRP A 40 -0.05 -8.97 3.19
CA TRP A 40 -1.29 -8.31 3.58
C TRP A 40 -1.28 -6.80 3.29
N LEU A 41 -0.20 -6.11 3.65
CA LEU A 41 -0.02 -4.68 3.36
C LEU A 41 -0.08 -4.41 1.85
N ALA A 42 0.60 -5.23 1.06
CA ALA A 42 0.58 -5.13 -0.40
C ALA A 42 -0.84 -5.33 -0.96
N ALA A 43 -1.55 -6.37 -0.52
CA ALA A 43 -2.91 -6.66 -0.99
C ALA A 43 -3.92 -5.56 -0.64
N VAL A 44 -3.90 -5.06 0.60
CA VAL A 44 -4.78 -3.95 1.03
C VAL A 44 -4.48 -2.68 0.23
N PHE A 45 -3.20 -2.40 -0.01
CA PHE A 45 -2.80 -1.22 -0.77
C PHE A 45 -3.15 -1.33 -2.25
N GLU A 46 -2.99 -2.50 -2.88
CA GLU A 46 -3.32 -2.74 -4.28
C GLU A 46 -4.82 -2.59 -4.55
N VAL A 47 -5.67 -3.19 -3.71
CA VAL A 47 -7.14 -3.04 -3.79
C VAL A 47 -7.53 -1.57 -3.68
N TYR A 48 -6.93 -0.84 -2.74
CA TYR A 48 -7.16 0.59 -2.61
C TYR A 48 -6.71 1.36 -3.86
N LEU A 49 -5.54 1.04 -4.40
CA LEU A 49 -4.96 1.72 -5.55
C LEU A 49 -5.85 1.57 -6.79
N VAL A 50 -6.34 0.35 -7.07
CA VAL A 50 -7.27 0.08 -8.18
C VAL A 50 -8.54 0.91 -8.02
N CYS A 51 -9.15 0.87 -6.83
CA CYS A 51 -10.34 1.67 -6.52
C CYS A 51 -10.09 3.18 -6.69
N ALA A 52 -8.93 3.67 -6.23
CA ALA A 52 -8.55 5.07 -6.34
C ALA A 52 -8.27 5.50 -7.80
N LEU A 53 -7.71 4.62 -8.63
CA LEU A 53 -7.47 4.90 -10.06
C LEU A 53 -8.77 4.99 -10.86
N VAL A 54 -9.72 4.09 -10.60
CA VAL A 54 -11.03 4.05 -11.29
C VAL A 54 -11.90 5.24 -10.89
N CYS A 55 -12.04 5.47 -9.58
CA CYS A 55 -12.97 6.47 -9.07
C CYS A 55 -12.35 7.88 -8.94
N ARG A 56 -11.03 7.99 -9.05
CA ARG A 56 -10.25 9.24 -8.97
C ARG A 56 -10.73 10.16 -7.83
N PRO A 57 -10.68 9.69 -6.58
CA PRO A 57 -11.23 10.46 -5.44
C PRO A 57 -10.41 11.74 -5.17
N TRP A 58 -9.14 11.72 -5.56
CA TRP A 58 -8.21 12.83 -5.37
C TRP A 58 -8.46 13.94 -6.39
N ARG A 59 -8.61 15.17 -5.89
CA ARG A 59 -8.80 16.36 -6.75
C ARG A 59 -7.53 16.79 -7.47
N SER A 60 -6.36 16.49 -6.89
CA SER A 60 -5.04 16.82 -7.45
C SER A 60 -4.22 15.54 -7.61
N ALA A 61 -3.56 15.40 -8.77
CA ALA A 61 -2.65 14.30 -9.03
C ALA A 61 -1.49 14.25 -8.02
N LEU A 62 -1.02 15.40 -7.52
CA LEU A 62 0.04 15.46 -6.51
C LEU A 62 -0.39 14.86 -5.17
N ALA A 63 -1.65 15.05 -4.78
CA ALA A 63 -2.18 14.45 -3.56
C ALA A 63 -2.27 12.92 -3.68
N PHE A 64 -2.71 12.44 -4.84
CA PHE A 64 -2.71 11.00 -5.15
C PHE A 64 -1.29 10.43 -5.16
N LEU A 65 -0.34 11.10 -5.82
CA LEU A 65 1.06 10.66 -5.88
C LEU A 65 1.70 10.61 -4.50
N ASN A 66 1.43 11.61 -3.65
CA ASN A 66 1.94 11.62 -2.27
C ASN A 66 1.36 10.48 -1.44
N ASP A 67 0.05 10.21 -1.55
CA ASP A 67 -0.58 9.06 -0.88
C ASP A 67 0.07 7.75 -1.34
N VAL A 68 0.24 7.57 -2.65
CA VAL A 68 0.91 6.38 -3.20
C VAL A 68 2.35 6.27 -2.66
N ALA A 69 3.12 7.36 -2.67
CA ALA A 69 4.51 7.38 -2.20
C ALA A 69 4.66 6.97 -0.73
N GLN A 70 3.76 7.44 0.14
CA GLN A 70 3.79 7.10 1.57
C GLN A 70 3.54 5.61 1.81
N HIS A 71 2.61 5.01 1.06
CA HIS A 71 2.29 3.58 1.19
C HIS A 71 3.38 2.70 0.59
N MET A 72 4.01 3.14 -0.50
CA MET A 72 5.20 2.49 -1.06
C MET A 72 6.35 2.46 -0.05
N ALA A 73 6.58 3.56 0.67
CA ALA A 73 7.57 3.60 1.74
C ALA A 73 7.24 2.64 2.89
N LEU A 74 5.98 2.54 3.29
CA LEU A 74 5.54 1.59 4.34
C LEU A 74 5.76 0.14 3.93
N VAL A 75 5.35 -0.25 2.72
CA VAL A 75 5.55 -1.62 2.23
C VAL A 75 7.04 -1.96 2.14
N PHE A 76 7.89 -1.01 1.70
CA PHE A 76 9.33 -1.17 1.68
C PHE A 76 9.92 -1.39 3.08
N ILE A 77 9.54 -0.55 4.06
CA ILE A 77 10.00 -0.67 5.44
C ILE A 77 9.63 -2.04 6.01
N VAL A 78 8.39 -2.48 5.85
CA VAL A 78 7.95 -3.78 6.38
C VAL A 78 8.59 -4.95 5.63
N ALA A 79 8.91 -4.80 4.35
CA ALA A 79 9.64 -5.80 3.58
C ALA A 79 11.08 -6.01 4.06
N ILE A 80 11.74 -4.98 4.60
CA ILE A 80 13.11 -5.08 5.12
C ILE A 80 13.18 -5.50 6.60
N MET A 81 12.09 -5.35 7.37
CA MET A 81 12.06 -5.70 8.80
C MET A 81 12.48 -7.15 9.12
N PRO A 82 12.06 -8.19 8.36
CA PRO A 82 12.46 -9.57 8.63
C PRO A 82 13.97 -9.83 8.51
N TYR A 83 14.72 -8.94 7.85
CA TYR A 83 16.18 -9.07 7.76
C TYR A 83 16.89 -8.66 9.06
N PHE A 84 16.21 -7.91 9.93
CA PHE A 84 16.75 -7.45 11.22
C PHE A 84 16.35 -8.35 12.39
N THR A 85 15.62 -9.44 12.14
CA THR A 85 15.24 -10.43 13.15
C THR A 85 16.26 -11.58 13.21
N SER A 86 16.44 -12.18 14.40
CA SER A 86 17.37 -13.30 14.67
C SER A 86 17.28 -14.42 13.62
N GLN A 87 18.43 -14.97 13.22
CA GLN A 87 18.66 -15.91 12.10
C GLN A 87 17.78 -17.19 12.08
N ALA A 88 16.99 -17.46 13.12
CA ALA A 88 16.15 -18.65 13.22
C ALA A 88 14.89 -18.65 12.33
N ASP A 89 14.44 -17.49 11.83
CA ASP A 89 13.16 -17.33 11.10
C ASP A 89 13.30 -16.88 9.63
N VAL A 90 14.52 -16.85 9.09
CA VAL A 90 14.75 -16.42 7.71
C VAL A 90 14.48 -17.59 6.76
N ASP A 91 13.26 -17.64 6.24
CA ASP A 91 12.86 -18.56 5.18
C ASP A 91 13.60 -18.21 3.88
N GLN A 92 14.60 -19.02 3.52
CA GLN A 92 15.61 -18.72 2.50
C GLN A 92 15.06 -18.96 1.07
N ASP A 93 15.26 -17.95 0.24
CA ASP A 93 15.47 -17.99 -1.21
C ASP A 93 14.29 -17.69 -2.18
N ALA A 94 13.21 -18.46 -2.28
CA ALA A 94 12.21 -18.20 -3.35
C ALA A 94 11.13 -17.17 -2.98
N LEU A 95 10.72 -17.13 -1.70
CA LEU A 95 9.59 -16.33 -1.22
C LEU A 95 9.91 -14.84 -1.02
N ALA A 96 11.19 -14.50 -0.90
CA ALA A 96 11.66 -13.12 -0.75
C ALA A 96 11.77 -12.41 -2.11
N ILE A 97 12.20 -13.12 -3.16
CA ILE A 97 12.32 -12.61 -4.53
C ILE A 97 10.92 -12.38 -5.15
N PHE A 98 9.95 -13.26 -4.85
CA PHE A 98 8.55 -13.12 -5.26
C PHE A 98 7.84 -11.91 -4.61
N LYS A 99 8.12 -11.60 -3.34
CA LYS A 99 7.60 -10.39 -2.65
C LYS A 99 8.14 -9.10 -3.24
N ALA A 100 9.41 -9.09 -3.66
CA ALA A 100 10.06 -7.94 -4.28
C ALA A 100 9.45 -7.60 -5.66
N VAL A 101 9.02 -8.60 -6.43
CA VAL A 101 8.40 -8.42 -7.75
C VAL A 101 6.94 -7.94 -7.63
N ILE A 102 6.15 -8.51 -6.72
CA ILE A 102 4.74 -8.11 -6.52
C ILE A 102 4.62 -6.71 -5.90
N CYS A 103 5.60 -6.29 -5.08
CA CYS A 103 5.68 -4.90 -4.64
C CYS A 103 5.96 -3.93 -5.80
N ALA A 104 6.65 -4.33 -6.88
CA ALA A 104 7.05 -3.43 -7.97
C ALA A 104 5.94 -3.18 -9.03
N VAL A 105 4.95 -4.05 -9.15
CA VAL A 105 3.84 -3.96 -10.13
C VAL A 105 2.96 -2.71 -9.95
N PRO A 106 2.50 -2.33 -8.74
CA PRO A 106 1.72 -1.10 -8.55
C PRO A 106 2.50 0.18 -8.91
N PHE A 107 3.83 0.17 -8.86
CA PHE A 107 4.68 1.32 -9.22
C PHE A 107 4.70 1.56 -10.74
N GLY A 108 4.78 0.49 -11.54
CA GLY A 108 4.72 0.59 -13.01
C GLY A 108 3.37 1.10 -13.51
N LEU A 109 2.28 0.68 -12.87
CA LEU A 109 0.93 1.09 -13.23
C LEU A 109 0.63 2.56 -12.89
N VAL A 110 1.20 3.08 -11.79
CA VAL A 110 1.06 4.51 -11.43
C VAL A 110 1.84 5.42 -12.39
N ILE A 111 3.04 5.02 -12.81
CA ILE A 111 3.84 5.77 -13.79
C ILE A 111 3.09 5.86 -15.14
N ILE A 112 2.48 4.75 -15.59
CA ILE A 112 1.66 4.72 -16.80
C ILE A 112 0.37 5.55 -16.63
N ALA A 113 -0.31 5.42 -15.49
CA ALA A 113 -1.56 6.14 -15.22
C ALA A 113 -1.37 7.66 -15.08
N VAL A 114 -0.22 8.11 -14.56
CA VAL A 114 0.15 9.53 -14.49
C VAL A 114 0.62 10.05 -15.85
N GLY A 115 1.30 9.24 -16.67
CA GLY A 115 1.71 9.65 -18.03
C GLY A 115 0.55 9.83 -19.02
N ILE A 116 -0.64 9.30 -18.71
CA ILE A 116 -1.85 9.39 -19.54
C ILE A 116 -2.80 10.52 -19.07
N LEU A 117 -2.59 11.10 -17.88
CA LEU A 117 -3.48 12.06 -17.21
C LEU A 117 -3.03 13.51 -17.40
#